data_AF-A0A239NNF4-F1
#
_entry.id   AF-A0A239NNF4-F1
#
_cell.length_a   1.000
_cell.length_b   1.000
_cell.length_c   1.000
_cell.angle_alpha   90.00
_cell.angle_beta   90.00
_cell.angle_gamma   90.00
#
_symmetry.space_group_name_H-M   'P 1'
#
loop_
_entity.id
_entity.type
_entity.pdbx_description
1 polymer ?
#
loop_
_entity_poly.entity_id
_entity_poly.type
_entity_poly.pdbx_seq_one_letter_code
_entity_poly.pdbx_strand_id
1 'polypeptide(L)'
;MRFRHDRLTIRETWRYQMNVASRERIATMDIMLPAADSILMVLKDLRWRPGQTPASVRLTSLKGPSDPAQRDAHHLRRRLGAVNRQLNFLHTSDEPIDVIRELSVLCPAERRELVKARIRSGHDASAELRETFAEIEQSVPAHDLDLEKSWERLAESKAPAGFLARERSQGRDIKAEEVITAARHPSADHRDLWDLISIMTHTVECNTPGVGRIFPNIELSAWESGPADGNPALT
;
A
#
# COMPACT_ATOMS: atom_id res chain seq x y z
N MET A 1 12.95 1.82 8.85
CA MET A 1 12.35 1.45 10.16
C MET A 1 11.24 0.43 9.93
N ARG A 2 11.23 -0.67 10.67
CA ARG A 2 10.17 -1.68 10.62
C ARG A 2 8.93 -1.22 11.39
N PHE A 3 7.74 -1.41 10.83
CA PHE A 3 6.46 -1.16 11.48
C PHE A 3 5.39 -2.11 10.94
N ARG A 4 4.29 -2.28 11.67
CA ARG A 4 3.11 -3.00 11.20
C ARG A 4 1.95 -2.05 11.17
N HIS A 5 1.14 -2.13 10.11
CA HIS A 5 -0.10 -1.39 10.07
C HIS A 5 -1.10 -1.99 11.05
N ASP A 6 -1.85 -1.12 11.70
CA ASP A 6 -3.04 -1.42 12.46
C ASP A 6 -4.24 -0.68 11.84
N ARG A 7 -5.44 -0.93 12.38
CA ARG A 7 -6.64 -0.28 11.87
C ARG A 7 -6.53 1.26 11.83
N LEU A 8 -5.93 1.89 12.84
CA LEU A 8 -5.87 3.36 12.93
C LEU A 8 -4.89 3.95 11.91
N THR A 9 -3.67 3.42 11.87
CA THR A 9 -2.65 3.83 10.91
C THR A 9 -3.12 3.62 9.48
N ILE A 10 -3.89 2.56 9.19
CA ILE A 10 -4.51 2.37 7.88
C ILE A 10 -5.51 3.51 7.57
N ARG A 11 -6.41 3.84 8.49
CA ARG A 11 -7.39 4.92 8.25
C ARG A 11 -6.73 6.28 8.09
N GLU A 12 -5.72 6.59 8.89
CA GLU A 12 -5.09 7.90 8.85
C GLU A 12 -4.08 8.05 7.70
N THR A 13 -3.43 6.96 7.27
CA THR A 13 -2.51 7.00 6.12
C THR A 13 -3.28 7.31 4.84
N TRP A 14 -4.40 6.63 4.59
CA TRP A 14 -5.22 6.78 3.37
C TRP A 14 -6.48 7.63 3.56
N ARG A 15 -6.54 8.46 4.62
CA ARG A 15 -7.74 9.20 5.03
C ARG A 15 -8.44 9.91 3.87
N TYR A 16 -7.68 10.58 3.02
CA TYR A 16 -8.22 11.37 1.91
C TYR A 16 -8.58 10.51 0.69
N GLN A 17 -7.87 9.40 0.48
CA GLN A 17 -8.12 8.46 -0.63
C GLN A 17 -9.21 7.43 -0.31
N MET A 18 -9.58 7.28 0.96
CA MET A 18 -10.61 6.33 1.40
C MET A 18 -12.04 6.78 1.10
N ASN A 19 -12.26 8.06 0.76
CA ASN A 19 -13.60 8.57 0.47
C ASN A 19 -14.29 7.83 -0.69
N VAL A 20 -13.50 7.33 -1.65
CA VAL A 20 -13.98 6.55 -2.80
C VAL A 20 -13.83 5.05 -2.62
N ALA A 21 -13.17 4.57 -1.56
CA ALA A 21 -12.90 3.14 -1.40
C ALA A 21 -14.19 2.37 -1.09
N SER A 22 -14.36 1.21 -1.73
CA SER A 22 -15.45 0.29 -1.38
C SER A 22 -15.28 -0.27 0.04
N ARG A 23 -16.36 -0.79 0.61
CA ARG A 23 -16.33 -1.39 1.96
C ARG A 23 -15.43 -2.63 1.98
N GLU A 24 -15.47 -3.40 0.91
CA GLU A 24 -14.71 -4.62 0.69
C GLU A 24 -13.22 -4.31 0.56
N ARG A 25 -12.85 -3.20 -0.13
CA ARG A 25 -11.46 -2.74 -0.18
C ARG A 25 -10.95 -2.34 1.20
N ILE A 26 -11.74 -1.58 1.95
CA ILE A 26 -11.36 -1.18 3.31
C ILE A 26 -11.19 -2.42 4.20
N ALA A 27 -12.11 -3.38 4.11
CA ALA A 27 -12.03 -4.63 4.88
C ALA A 27 -10.85 -5.52 4.48
N THR A 28 -10.51 -5.56 3.18
CA THR A 28 -9.33 -6.25 2.66
C THR A 28 -8.05 -5.60 3.18
N MET A 29 -7.96 -4.27 3.18
CA MET A 29 -6.82 -3.53 3.74
C MET A 29 -6.62 -3.85 5.22
N ASP A 30 -7.69 -3.99 6.00
CA ASP A 30 -7.63 -4.37 7.43
C ASP A 30 -7.06 -5.76 7.68
N ILE A 31 -7.07 -6.64 6.68
CA ILE A 31 -6.51 -8.00 6.78
C ILE A 31 -5.10 -8.02 6.20
N MET A 32 -4.92 -7.43 5.01
CA MET A 32 -3.68 -7.47 4.24
C MET A 32 -2.55 -6.66 4.89
N LEU A 33 -2.81 -5.41 5.28
CA LEU A 33 -1.74 -4.51 5.74
C LEU A 33 -1.15 -4.92 7.10
N PRO A 34 -1.91 -5.53 8.03
CA PRO A 34 -1.34 -6.11 9.25
C PRO A 34 -0.69 -7.51 9.06
N ALA A 35 -0.87 -8.16 7.91
CA ALA A 35 -0.41 -9.54 7.70
C ALA A 35 1.12 -9.68 7.68
N ALA A 36 1.83 -8.62 7.31
CA ALA A 36 3.29 -8.56 7.29
C ALA A 36 3.80 -7.20 7.79
N ASP A 37 5.07 -7.16 8.16
CA ASP A 37 5.72 -5.90 8.48
C ASP A 37 6.04 -5.10 7.22
N SER A 38 5.91 -3.79 7.35
CA SER A 38 6.30 -2.80 6.37
C SER A 38 7.59 -2.11 6.80
N ILE A 39 8.33 -1.59 5.82
CA ILE A 39 9.53 -0.80 6.04
C ILE A 39 9.25 0.65 5.64
N LEU A 40 9.33 1.55 6.62
CA LEU A 40 9.31 2.99 6.38
C LEU A 40 10.73 3.47 6.05
N MET A 41 10.88 4.14 4.92
CA MET A 41 12.12 4.75 4.44
C MET A 41 11.94 6.26 4.28
N VAL A 42 12.97 7.04 4.65
CA VAL A 42 13.06 8.45 4.28
C VAL A 42 14.19 8.58 3.28
N LEU A 43 13.87 9.06 2.08
CA LEU A 43 14.81 9.20 0.98
C LEU A 43 15.19 10.68 0.81
N LYS A 44 16.48 10.95 0.64
CA LYS A 44 16.98 12.27 0.31
C LYS A 44 17.28 12.34 -1.19
N ASP A 45 16.65 13.29 -1.88
CA ASP A 45 16.99 13.58 -3.28
C ASP A 45 18.22 14.49 -3.35
N LEU A 46 19.38 13.92 -3.66
CA LEU A 46 20.65 14.65 -3.76
C LEU A 46 20.69 15.63 -4.95
N ARG A 47 19.77 15.50 -5.90
CA ARG A 47 19.69 16.35 -7.09
C ARG A 47 18.75 17.54 -6.92
N TRP A 48 17.92 17.53 -5.88
CA TRP A 48 16.95 18.60 -5.64
C TRP A 48 17.65 19.94 -5.38
N ARG A 49 17.05 21.02 -5.88
CA ARG A 49 17.47 22.41 -5.67
C ARG A 49 16.23 23.27 -5.33
N PRO A 50 16.39 24.38 -4.60
CA PRO A 50 15.30 25.33 -4.38
C PRO A 50 14.63 25.74 -5.68
N GLY A 51 13.30 25.83 -5.68
CA GLY A 51 12.48 26.14 -6.86
C GLY A 51 12.18 24.95 -7.78
N GLN A 52 12.76 23.77 -7.54
CA GLN A 52 12.39 22.55 -8.27
C GLN A 52 11.22 21.82 -7.61
N THR A 53 10.50 21.03 -8.41
CA THR A 53 9.47 20.11 -7.94
C THR A 53 9.94 19.30 -6.73
N PRO A 54 9.14 19.22 -5.65
CA PRO A 54 9.55 18.50 -4.44
C PRO A 54 9.85 17.01 -4.70
N ALA A 55 10.80 16.48 -3.93
CA ALA A 55 11.24 15.09 -4.06
C ALA A 55 10.10 14.07 -3.88
N SER A 56 9.15 14.32 -2.98
CA SER A 56 7.97 13.46 -2.76
C SER A 56 7.08 13.35 -4.00
N VAL A 57 6.79 14.49 -4.64
CA VAL A 57 6.00 14.54 -5.88
C VAL A 57 6.69 13.79 -7.01
N ARG A 58 8.00 14.01 -7.19
CA ARG A 58 8.80 13.28 -8.17
C ARG A 58 8.84 11.77 -7.92
N LEU A 59 8.98 11.37 -6.65
CA LEU A 59 8.98 9.96 -6.26
C LEU A 59 7.60 9.32 -6.47
N THR A 60 6.52 10.07 -6.24
CA THR A 60 5.15 9.62 -6.48
C THR A 60 4.84 9.46 -7.97
N SER A 61 5.35 10.35 -8.82
CA SER A 61 5.33 10.14 -10.27
C SER A 61 6.10 8.87 -10.66
N LEU A 62 7.32 8.70 -10.13
CA LEU A 62 8.16 7.51 -10.39
C LEU A 62 7.56 6.20 -9.86
N LYS A 63 6.81 6.24 -8.75
CA LYS A 63 6.02 5.10 -8.22
C LYS A 63 5.10 4.53 -9.30
N GLY A 64 4.53 5.42 -10.11
CA GLY A 64 3.63 5.10 -11.22
C GLY A 64 2.19 4.80 -10.77
N PRO A 65 1.24 4.71 -11.71
CA PRO A 65 -0.18 4.53 -11.40
C PRO A 65 -0.49 3.25 -10.63
N SER A 66 -1.53 3.31 -9.80
CA SER A 66 -2.01 2.13 -9.07
C SER A 66 -2.66 1.12 -10.01
N ASP A 67 -3.23 1.57 -11.12
CA ASP A 67 -3.81 0.72 -12.15
C ASP A 67 -2.73 0.05 -13.02
N PRO A 68 -2.61 -1.29 -13.03
CA PRO A 68 -1.57 -1.98 -13.80
C PRO A 68 -1.55 -1.62 -15.30
N ALA A 69 -2.72 -1.37 -15.90
CA ALA A 69 -2.85 -1.03 -17.31
C ALA A 69 -2.24 0.34 -17.69
N GLN A 70 -2.01 1.22 -16.71
CA GLN A 70 -1.46 2.56 -16.91
C GLN A 70 0.04 2.63 -16.58
N ARG A 71 0.68 1.50 -16.27
CA ARG A 71 2.08 1.47 -15.83
C ARG A 71 3.02 1.22 -17.02
N ASP A 72 3.92 2.16 -17.25
CA ASP A 72 5.11 1.97 -18.08
C ASP A 72 6.22 1.14 -17.39
N ALA A 73 7.17 0.67 -18.19
CA ALA A 73 8.31 -0.16 -17.76
C ALA A 73 9.23 0.52 -16.74
N HIS A 74 9.31 1.85 -16.75
CA HIS A 74 10.19 2.60 -15.86
C HIS A 74 9.60 2.80 -14.45
N HIS A 75 8.27 2.63 -14.28
CA HIS A 75 7.61 2.83 -13.00
C HIS A 75 8.04 1.79 -11.96
N LEU A 76 8.22 2.23 -10.71
CA LEU A 76 8.69 1.36 -9.62
C LEU A 76 7.75 0.18 -9.39
N ARG A 77 6.43 0.38 -9.42
CA ARG A 77 5.46 -0.71 -9.27
C ARG A 77 5.66 -1.81 -10.31
N ARG A 78 5.96 -1.47 -11.56
CA ARG A 78 6.24 -2.46 -12.61
C ARG A 78 7.54 -3.20 -12.32
N ARG A 79 8.59 -2.47 -11.93
CA ARG A 79 9.91 -3.05 -11.61
C ARG A 79 9.90 -3.95 -10.38
N LEU A 80 9.03 -3.68 -9.41
CA LEU A 80 8.84 -4.49 -8.20
C LEU A 80 7.85 -5.65 -8.41
N GLY A 81 7.31 -5.83 -9.61
CA GLY A 81 6.40 -6.93 -9.91
C GLY A 81 5.00 -6.78 -9.30
N ALA A 82 4.54 -5.55 -9.01
CA ALA A 82 3.23 -5.28 -8.45
C ALA A 82 2.11 -6.03 -9.20
N VAL A 83 1.41 -6.91 -8.47
CA VAL A 83 0.46 -7.90 -9.02
C VAL A 83 -0.82 -7.22 -9.50
N ASN A 84 -1.45 -6.41 -8.66
CA ASN A 84 -2.73 -5.77 -8.96
C ASN A 84 -2.80 -4.34 -8.38
N ARG A 85 -4.00 -3.77 -8.28
CA ARG A 85 -4.21 -2.41 -7.75
C ARG A 85 -3.89 -2.30 -6.26
N GLN A 86 -4.13 -3.36 -5.49
CA GLN A 86 -3.94 -3.39 -4.03
C GLN A 86 -2.56 -3.94 -3.64
N LEU A 87 -2.14 -5.07 -4.22
CA LEU A 87 -0.80 -5.64 -4.06
C LEU A 87 0.20 -4.93 -4.99
N ASN A 88 0.57 -3.70 -4.61
CA ASN A 88 1.46 -2.85 -5.38
C ASN A 88 2.84 -2.60 -4.72
N PHE A 89 3.10 -3.26 -3.59
CA PHE A 89 4.37 -3.36 -2.84
C PHE A 89 5.02 -2.06 -2.36
N LEU A 90 4.48 -0.89 -2.69
CA LEU A 90 5.06 0.36 -2.26
C LEU A 90 4.02 1.47 -2.10
N HIS A 91 4.20 2.23 -1.03
CA HIS A 91 3.51 3.50 -0.78
C HIS A 91 4.55 4.62 -0.75
N THR A 92 4.17 5.78 -1.27
CA THR A 92 4.96 7.02 -1.19
C THR A 92 4.03 8.13 -0.79
N SER A 93 4.51 9.05 0.06
CA SER A 93 3.81 10.30 0.35
C SER A 93 3.66 11.10 -0.94
N ASP A 94 2.44 11.54 -1.26
CA ASP A 94 2.12 12.10 -2.57
C ASP A 94 2.73 13.52 -2.73
N GLU A 95 2.75 14.32 -1.66
CA GLU A 95 3.32 15.67 -1.62
C GLU A 95 4.08 15.99 -0.31
N PRO A 96 4.78 17.13 -0.17
CA PRO A 96 5.61 17.41 1.02
C PRO A 96 4.86 17.37 2.36
N ILE A 97 3.61 17.85 2.39
CA ILE A 97 2.81 17.84 3.63
C ILE A 97 2.45 16.41 4.05
N ASP A 98 2.25 15.50 3.09
CA ASP A 98 2.03 14.08 3.38
C ASP A 98 3.23 13.42 4.03
N VAL A 99 4.47 13.81 3.68
CA VAL A 99 5.67 13.29 4.35
C VAL A 99 5.61 13.57 5.85
N ILE A 100 5.25 14.79 6.23
CA ILE A 100 5.17 15.18 7.64
C ILE A 100 3.99 14.49 8.34
N ARG A 101 2.84 14.43 7.68
CA ARG A 101 1.63 13.75 8.20
C ARG A 101 1.88 12.27 8.41
N GLU A 102 2.40 11.56 7.41
CA GLU A 102 2.61 10.12 7.47
C GLU A 102 3.68 9.73 8.48
N LEU A 103 4.76 10.51 8.61
CA LEU A 103 5.71 10.33 9.72
C LEU A 103 5.02 10.49 11.09
N SER A 104 4.06 11.40 11.21
CA SER A 104 3.31 11.60 12.44
C SER A 104 2.34 10.45 12.76
N VAL A 105 1.75 9.85 11.72
CA VAL A 105 0.83 8.70 11.83
C VAL A 105 1.59 7.40 12.13
N LEU A 106 2.69 7.15 11.43
CA LEU A 106 3.39 5.85 11.46
C LEU A 106 4.42 5.74 12.58
N CYS A 107 4.88 6.86 13.13
CA CYS A 107 5.93 6.88 14.15
C CYS A 107 5.41 7.48 15.46
N PRO A 108 5.55 6.77 16.59
CA PRO A 108 5.49 7.35 17.93
C PRO A 108 6.51 8.48 18.11
N ALA A 109 6.35 9.30 19.15
CA ALA A 109 7.14 10.50 19.37
C ALA A 109 8.65 10.23 19.36
N GLU A 110 9.10 9.18 20.03
CA GLU A 110 10.51 8.79 20.15
C GLU A 110 11.08 8.43 18.77
N ARG A 111 10.31 7.70 17.95
CA ARG A 111 10.72 7.35 16.59
C ARG A 111 10.78 8.57 15.67
N ARG A 112 9.89 9.55 15.86
CA ARG A 112 9.93 10.81 15.09
C ARG A 112 11.19 11.62 15.41
N GLU A 113 11.57 11.70 16.68
CA GLU A 113 12.80 12.39 17.06
C GLU A 113 14.04 11.67 16.51
N LEU A 114 14.06 10.33 16.54
CA LEU A 114 15.11 9.55 15.88
C LEU A 114 15.20 9.85 14.38
N VAL A 115 14.06 9.86 13.67
CA VAL A 115 14.01 10.20 12.23
C VAL A 115 14.56 11.60 11.98
N LYS A 116 14.11 12.60 12.74
CA LYS A 116 14.59 13.99 12.62
C LYS A 116 16.10 14.07 12.84
N ALA A 117 16.62 13.41 13.87
CA ALA A 117 18.05 13.37 14.15
C ALA A 117 18.84 12.74 12.98
N ARG A 118 18.39 11.59 12.47
CA ARG A 118 19.00 10.90 11.32
C ARG A 118 18.97 11.71 10.03
N ILE A 119 17.87 12.42 9.77
CA ILE A 119 17.77 13.34 8.62
C ILE A 119 18.80 14.47 8.76
N ARG A 120 18.89 15.09 9.94
CA ARG A 120 19.80 16.21 10.21
C ARG A 120 21.27 15.82 10.11
N SER A 121 21.63 14.62 10.57
CA SER A 121 23.00 14.11 10.46
C SER A 121 23.35 13.57 9.08
N GLY A 122 22.38 13.45 8.17
CA GLY A 122 22.60 12.81 6.86
C GLY A 122 22.90 11.32 6.96
N HIS A 123 22.33 10.64 7.96
CA HIS A 123 22.56 9.22 8.23
C HIS A 123 22.21 8.33 7.04
N ASP A 124 23.18 7.54 6.57
CA ASP A 124 22.95 6.52 5.56
C ASP A 124 22.52 5.21 6.23
N ALA A 125 21.23 4.89 6.12
CA ALA A 125 20.64 3.67 6.68
C ALA A 125 20.70 2.47 5.72
N SER A 126 21.47 2.51 4.63
CA SER A 126 21.46 1.47 3.59
C SER A 126 21.82 0.07 4.11
N ALA A 127 22.79 -0.05 5.03
CA ALA A 127 23.17 -1.33 5.63
C ALA A 127 22.04 -1.88 6.52
N GLU A 128 21.56 -1.06 7.48
CA GLU A 128 20.44 -1.37 8.37
C GLU A 128 19.17 -1.80 7.58
N LEU A 129 18.93 -1.12 6.45
CA LEU A 129 17.79 -1.39 5.57
C LEU A 129 17.88 -2.78 4.95
N ARG A 130 19.04 -3.16 4.40
CA ARG A 130 19.24 -4.49 3.79
C ARG A 130 19.10 -5.61 4.81
N GLU A 131 19.64 -5.42 6.01
CA GLU A 131 19.48 -6.36 7.12
C GLU A 131 18.01 -6.50 7.51
N THR A 132 17.29 -5.40 7.69
CA THR A 132 15.86 -5.42 8.01
C THR A 132 15.02 -6.12 6.93
N PHE A 133 15.34 -5.92 5.64
CA PHE A 133 14.68 -6.63 4.54
C PHE A 133 14.92 -8.14 4.64
N ALA A 134 16.17 -8.56 4.79
CA ALA A 134 16.52 -9.97 4.89
C ALA A 134 15.82 -10.66 6.08
N GLU A 135 15.74 -10.00 7.24
CA GLU A 135 15.00 -10.49 8.40
C GLU A 135 13.50 -10.69 8.11
N ILE A 136 12.86 -9.71 7.45
CA ILE A 136 11.44 -9.80 7.14
C ILE A 136 11.19 -10.92 6.12
N GLU A 137 12.00 -10.99 5.05
CA GLU A 137 11.89 -12.02 4.01
C GLU A 137 12.08 -13.43 4.58
N GLN A 138 13.00 -13.62 5.52
CA GLN A 138 13.20 -14.91 6.19
C GLN A 138 12.04 -15.28 7.14
N SER A 139 11.32 -14.29 7.67
CA SER A 139 10.23 -14.50 8.64
C SER A 139 8.88 -14.88 8.00
N VAL A 140 8.75 -14.74 6.68
CA VAL A 140 7.49 -14.98 5.95
C VAL A 140 7.75 -16.01 4.84
N PRO A 141 7.00 -17.13 4.80
CA PRO A 141 7.11 -18.08 3.70
C PRO A 141 6.87 -17.42 2.34
N ALA A 142 7.64 -17.80 1.33
CA ALA A 142 7.42 -17.34 -0.03
C ALA A 142 6.03 -17.74 -0.53
N HIS A 143 5.36 -16.83 -1.22
CA HIS A 143 4.02 -17.03 -1.78
C HIS A 143 3.95 -16.45 -3.19
N ASP A 144 3.36 -17.18 -4.13
CA ASP A 144 3.31 -16.79 -5.55
C ASP A 144 2.29 -15.68 -5.87
N LEU A 145 1.33 -15.48 -4.97
CA LEU A 145 0.21 -14.52 -5.09
C LEU A 145 -0.67 -14.78 -6.32
N ASP A 146 -0.64 -16.01 -6.83
CA ASP A 146 -1.38 -16.44 -8.00
C ASP A 146 -2.83 -16.77 -7.63
N LEU A 147 -3.78 -16.12 -8.31
CA LEU A 147 -5.21 -16.24 -8.00
C LEU A 147 -5.73 -17.69 -8.10
N GLU A 148 -5.40 -18.39 -9.18
CA GLU A 148 -5.98 -19.72 -9.43
C GLU A 148 -5.32 -20.76 -8.54
N LYS A 149 -4.00 -20.70 -8.38
CA LYS A 149 -3.30 -21.58 -7.43
C LYS A 149 -3.72 -21.35 -5.99
N SER A 150 -4.08 -20.11 -5.62
CA SER A 150 -4.65 -19.83 -4.31
C SER A 150 -5.99 -20.52 -4.10
N TRP A 151 -6.87 -20.55 -5.11
CA TRP A 151 -8.10 -21.32 -5.02
C TRP A 151 -7.85 -22.83 -4.91
N GLU A 152 -6.90 -23.36 -5.67
CA GLU A 152 -6.51 -24.78 -5.62
C GLU A 152 -6.01 -25.18 -4.22
N ARG A 153 -5.07 -24.40 -3.65
CA ARG A 153 -4.55 -24.64 -2.29
C ARG A 153 -5.64 -24.58 -1.22
N LEU A 154 -6.52 -23.57 -1.30
CA LEU A 154 -7.61 -23.45 -0.33
C LEU A 154 -8.59 -24.62 -0.40
N ALA A 155 -8.80 -25.26 -1.55
CA ALA A 155 -9.71 -26.40 -1.67
C ALA A 155 -9.30 -27.59 -0.77
N GLU A 156 -8.02 -27.69 -0.40
CA GLU A 156 -7.47 -28.67 0.53
C GLU A 156 -7.71 -28.30 2.01
N SER A 157 -8.01 -27.03 2.29
CA SER A 157 -8.26 -26.55 3.65
C SER A 157 -9.58 -27.09 4.21
N LYS A 158 -9.54 -27.43 5.50
CA LYS A 158 -10.74 -27.80 6.29
C LYS A 158 -11.39 -26.59 6.97
N ALA A 159 -10.78 -25.41 6.86
CA ALA A 159 -11.28 -24.16 7.40
C ALA A 159 -12.40 -23.58 6.49
N PRO A 160 -13.11 -22.51 6.93
CA PRO A 160 -14.18 -21.86 6.16
C PRO A 160 -13.79 -21.54 4.71
N ALA A 161 -12.57 -21.07 4.50
CA ALA A 161 -12.03 -20.73 3.18
C ALA A 161 -12.04 -21.92 2.21
N GLY A 162 -11.77 -23.13 2.69
CA GLY A 162 -11.77 -24.32 1.84
C GLY A 162 -13.15 -24.76 1.41
N PHE A 163 -14.21 -24.47 2.18
CA PHE A 163 -15.58 -24.70 1.73
C PHE A 163 -15.90 -23.79 0.54
N LEU A 164 -15.57 -22.50 0.61
CA LEU A 164 -15.75 -21.56 -0.50
C LEU A 164 -14.98 -21.99 -1.75
N ALA A 165 -13.73 -22.43 -1.60
CA ALA A 165 -12.92 -22.90 -2.71
C ALA A 165 -13.54 -24.15 -3.40
N ARG A 166 -14.08 -25.09 -2.62
CA ARG A 166 -14.78 -26.26 -3.16
C ARG A 166 -16.08 -25.89 -3.86
N GLU A 167 -16.89 -25.00 -3.29
CA GLU A 167 -18.09 -24.51 -3.96
C GLU A 167 -17.78 -23.77 -5.27
N ARG A 168 -16.70 -22.96 -5.29
CA ARG A 168 -16.21 -22.34 -6.53
C ARG A 168 -15.88 -23.37 -7.59
N SER A 169 -15.17 -24.45 -7.23
CA SER A 169 -14.83 -25.53 -8.17
C SER A 169 -16.06 -26.23 -8.77
N GLN A 170 -17.21 -26.15 -8.09
CA GLN A 170 -18.50 -26.66 -8.55
C GLN A 170 -19.30 -25.62 -9.37
N GLY A 171 -18.70 -24.46 -9.66
CA GLY A 171 -19.29 -23.42 -10.50
C GLY A 171 -20.04 -22.32 -9.73
N ARG A 172 -19.99 -22.30 -8.39
CA ARG A 172 -20.55 -21.20 -7.61
C ARG A 172 -19.70 -19.94 -7.79
N ASP A 173 -20.35 -18.82 -8.10
CA ASP A 173 -19.71 -17.51 -8.06
C ASP A 173 -19.58 -17.03 -6.60
N ILE A 174 -18.34 -16.93 -6.12
CA ILE A 174 -18.02 -16.53 -4.73
C ILE A 174 -17.77 -15.03 -4.66
N LYS A 175 -18.53 -14.34 -3.79
CA LYS A 175 -18.41 -12.90 -3.61
C LYS A 175 -17.26 -12.54 -2.68
N ALA A 176 -16.69 -11.35 -2.88
CA ALA A 176 -15.59 -10.85 -2.05
C ALA A 176 -15.95 -10.79 -0.56
N GLU A 177 -17.20 -10.46 -0.23
CA GLU A 177 -17.69 -10.45 1.16
C GLU A 177 -17.62 -11.83 1.84
N GLU A 178 -17.84 -12.92 1.09
CA GLU A 178 -17.75 -14.29 1.59
C GLU A 178 -16.30 -14.64 1.92
N VAL A 179 -15.37 -14.25 1.05
CA VAL A 179 -13.92 -14.45 1.26
C VAL A 179 -13.45 -13.64 2.48
N ILE A 180 -13.87 -12.38 2.61
CA ILE A 180 -13.56 -11.53 3.78
C ILE A 180 -14.14 -12.14 5.06
N THR A 181 -15.36 -12.68 5.00
CA THR A 181 -16.01 -13.33 6.14
C THR A 181 -15.25 -14.60 6.55
N ALA A 182 -14.84 -15.43 5.59
CA ALA A 182 -14.03 -16.61 5.83
C ALA A 182 -12.68 -16.25 6.48
N ALA A 183 -12.02 -15.19 6.01
CA ALA A 183 -10.76 -14.71 6.56
C ALA A 183 -10.87 -14.19 8.01
N ARG A 184 -12.06 -13.70 8.41
CA ARG A 184 -12.33 -13.20 9.77
C ARG A 184 -12.98 -14.24 10.68
N HIS A 185 -13.30 -15.42 10.15
CA HIS A 185 -14.00 -16.43 10.91
C HIS A 185 -13.12 -16.93 12.07
N PRO A 186 -13.66 -17.20 13.27
CA PRO A 186 -12.88 -17.69 14.41
C PRO A 186 -12.09 -18.99 14.15
N SER A 187 -12.59 -19.81 13.22
CA SER A 187 -11.97 -21.05 12.76
C SER A 187 -11.12 -20.89 11.49
N ALA A 188 -10.75 -19.67 11.10
CA ALA A 188 -9.83 -19.44 9.98
C ALA A 188 -8.45 -20.05 10.28
N ASP A 189 -7.82 -20.64 9.26
CA ASP A 189 -6.45 -21.14 9.37
C ASP A 189 -5.47 -20.05 8.93
N HIS A 190 -4.48 -19.75 9.77
CA HIS A 190 -3.39 -18.81 9.45
C HIS A 190 -2.61 -19.19 8.18
N ARG A 191 -2.56 -20.48 7.82
CA ARG A 191 -1.90 -20.96 6.60
C ARG A 191 -2.62 -20.51 5.32
N ASP A 192 -3.92 -20.26 5.42
CA ASP A 192 -4.78 -19.84 4.31
C ASP A 192 -4.67 -18.33 4.04
N LEU A 193 -4.01 -17.57 4.91
CA LEU A 193 -4.06 -16.10 4.92
C LEU A 193 -3.59 -15.47 3.60
N TRP A 194 -2.44 -15.90 3.08
CA TRP A 194 -1.89 -15.33 1.86
C TRP A 194 -2.67 -15.72 0.60
N ASP A 195 -3.29 -16.90 0.59
CA ASP A 195 -4.21 -17.31 -0.46
C ASP A 195 -5.49 -16.46 -0.43
N LEU A 196 -6.06 -16.25 0.76
CA LEU A 196 -7.20 -15.36 0.96
C LEU A 196 -6.88 -13.92 0.55
N ILE A 197 -5.71 -13.38 0.91
CA ILE A 197 -5.26 -12.04 0.49
C ILE A 197 -5.15 -11.96 -1.04
N SER A 198 -4.58 -13.00 -1.67
CA SER A 198 -4.45 -13.07 -3.13
C SER A 198 -5.82 -13.02 -3.79
N ILE A 199 -6.78 -13.81 -3.31
CA ILE A 199 -8.16 -13.82 -3.82
C ILE A 199 -8.88 -12.49 -3.58
N MET A 200 -8.86 -11.97 -2.35
CA MET A 200 -9.55 -10.71 -2.01
C MET A 200 -9.05 -9.56 -2.87
N THR A 201 -7.73 -9.44 -3.07
CA THR A 201 -7.16 -8.32 -3.81
C THR A 201 -7.43 -8.37 -5.31
N HIS A 202 -7.74 -9.55 -5.87
CA HIS A 202 -8.18 -9.72 -7.26
C HIS A 202 -9.68 -9.56 -7.46
N THR A 203 -10.50 -9.90 -6.46
CA THR A 203 -11.97 -9.94 -6.59
C THR A 203 -12.65 -8.64 -6.17
N VAL A 204 -12.01 -7.83 -5.32
CA VAL A 204 -12.60 -6.61 -4.79
C VAL A 204 -12.63 -5.46 -5.80
N GLU A 205 -13.83 -4.94 -6.04
CA GLU A 205 -14.01 -3.64 -6.66
C GLU A 205 -13.39 -2.55 -5.77
N CYS A 206 -12.36 -1.86 -6.25
CA CYS A 206 -11.58 -0.97 -5.39
C CYS A 206 -12.32 0.31 -4.99
N ASN A 207 -13.21 0.82 -5.84
CA ASN A 207 -13.87 2.10 -5.62
C ASN A 207 -15.39 1.94 -5.70
N THR A 208 -16.11 2.67 -4.86
CA THR A 208 -17.57 2.73 -4.85
C THR A 208 -18.07 3.41 -6.13
N PRO A 209 -18.89 2.74 -6.96
CA PRO A 209 -19.44 3.33 -8.18
C PRO A 209 -20.20 4.63 -7.91
N GLY A 210 -20.02 5.62 -8.79
CA GLY A 210 -20.68 6.93 -8.67
C GLY A 210 -20.09 7.87 -7.61
N VAL A 211 -19.10 7.45 -6.82
CA VAL A 211 -18.45 8.30 -5.81
C VAL A 211 -17.15 8.89 -6.38
N GLY A 212 -17.14 10.22 -6.53
CA GLY A 212 -15.96 10.98 -6.95
C GLY A 212 -14.95 11.19 -5.81
N ARG A 213 -13.69 11.41 -6.18
CA ARG A 213 -12.66 11.84 -5.21
C ARG A 213 -12.97 13.24 -4.73
N ILE A 214 -12.92 13.46 -3.42
CA ILE A 214 -13.03 14.81 -2.84
C ILE A 214 -11.74 15.58 -3.12
N PHE A 215 -10.60 14.92 -2.95
CA PHE A 215 -9.29 15.48 -3.24
C PHE A 215 -8.73 14.84 -4.52
N PRO A 216 -8.37 15.64 -5.54
CA PRO A 216 -7.75 15.11 -6.75
C PRO A 216 -6.41 14.45 -6.40
N ASN A 217 -5.93 13.56 -7.29
CA ASN A 217 -4.58 13.06 -7.15
C ASN A 217 -3.59 14.21 -7.37
N ILE A 218 -2.45 14.13 -6.69
CA ILE A 218 -1.33 15.06 -6.91
C ILE A 218 -0.67 14.68 -8.24
N GLU A 219 -0.81 15.55 -9.23
CA GLU A 219 -0.20 15.37 -10.55
C GLU A 219 1.12 16.15 -10.62
N LEU A 220 2.13 15.56 -11.28
CA LEU A 220 3.45 16.17 -11.43
C LEU A 220 3.38 17.53 -12.14
N SER A 221 2.55 17.63 -13.18
CA SER A 221 2.39 18.84 -14.00
C SER A 221 1.89 20.05 -13.22
N ALA A 222 1.13 19.84 -12.14
CA ALA A 222 0.65 20.90 -11.25
C ALA A 222 1.77 21.55 -10.43
N TRP A 223 2.92 20.88 -10.32
CA TRP A 223 4.11 21.36 -9.61
C TRP A 223 5.26 21.80 -10.54
N GLU A 224 5.20 21.43 -11.82
CA GLU A 224 6.15 21.87 -12.85
C GLU A 224 5.74 23.21 -13.47
N SER A 225 4.43 23.42 -13.58
CA SER A 225 3.87 24.75 -13.80
C SER A 225 4.12 25.54 -12.52
N GLY A 226 5.14 26.39 -12.48
CA GLY A 226 5.34 27.32 -11.37
C GLY A 226 4.05 28.10 -11.06
N PRO A 227 3.95 28.80 -9.91
CA PRO A 227 2.80 29.69 -9.70
C PRO A 227 2.69 30.56 -10.95
N ALA A 228 1.54 30.50 -11.64
CA ALA A 228 1.27 31.41 -12.72
C ALA A 228 1.54 32.82 -12.18
N ASP A 229 2.47 33.53 -12.81
CA ASP A 229 2.84 34.88 -12.41
C ASP A 229 1.55 35.69 -12.17
N GLY A 230 1.31 36.07 -10.91
CA GLY A 230 0.21 36.97 -10.53
C GLY A 230 -0.85 36.43 -9.57
N ASN A 231 -0.46 35.91 -8.40
CA ASN A 231 -1.37 35.97 -7.24
C ASN A 231 -0.82 36.97 -6.19
N PRO A 232 -1.29 38.24 -6.20
CA PRO A 232 -0.94 39.22 -5.19
C PRO A 232 -1.84 39.02 -3.98
N ALA A 233 -1.63 37.94 -3.23
CA ALA A 233 -2.31 37.76 -1.96
C ALA A 233 -1.39 36.98 -1.03
N LEU A 234 -0.46 37.69 -0.42
CA LEU A 234 0.10 37.48 0.92
C LEU A 234 1.16 38.59 1.14
N THR A 235 0.67 39.79 1.43
CA THR A 235 1.37 40.82 2.22
C THR A 235 0.71 40.90 3.58
#